data_AF-A0A945W149-F1
#
_entry.id   AF-A0A945W149-F1
#
_cell.length_a   1.000
_cell.length_b   1.000
_cell.length_c   1.000
_cell.angle_alpha   90.00
_cell.angle_beta   90.00
_cell.angle_gamma   90.00
#
_symmetry.space_group_name_H-M   'P 1'
#
loop_
_entity.id
_entity.type
_entity.pdbx_description
1 polymer ?
#
loop_
_entity_poly.entity_id
_entity_poly.type
_entity_poly.pdbx_seq_one_letter_code
_entity_poly.pdbx_strand_id
1 'polypeptide(L)'
;FWINAYNFFTIVDVVKNYPITSMKKIGWKSKHHEVEGTLYSLDNIEHNVIRPLADPRIHFAINCASVGCPSLKTEIFDGNQIDTQLDKIATNALKNPLHLRMVNNTLNTTQLFKWFNKDFESGGYEGVADFVNKFAPERLRDSSQIKKKIKYDWNLNTEQNVLKKMKELGTKFPELKLTIK
;
A
#
# COMPACT_ATOMS: atom_id res chain seq x y z
N PHE A 1 14.86 1.10 8.16
CA PHE A 1 14.82 -0.18 8.91
C PHE A 1 13.40 -0.74 9.04
N TRP A 2 12.49 -0.12 9.79
CA TRP A 2 11.18 -0.70 10.14
C TRP A 2 10.26 -1.07 8.97
N ILE A 3 10.27 -0.29 7.87
CA ILE A 3 9.55 -0.65 6.65
C ILE A 3 10.07 -1.98 6.07
N ASN A 4 11.40 -2.18 6.05
CA ASN A 4 12.00 -3.44 5.59
C ASN A 4 11.62 -4.60 6.51
N ALA A 5 11.69 -4.39 7.84
CA ALA A 5 11.33 -5.41 8.81
C ALA A 5 9.87 -5.86 8.65
N TYR A 6 8.94 -4.90 8.58
CA TYR A 6 7.52 -5.17 8.34
C TYR A 6 7.29 -5.97 7.04
N ASN A 7 7.90 -5.52 5.93
CA ASN A 7 7.73 -6.17 4.63
C ASN A 7 8.32 -7.59 4.64
N PHE A 8 9.48 -7.76 5.26
CA PHE A 8 10.12 -9.07 5.42
C PHE A 8 9.27 -10.03 6.26
N PHE A 9 8.80 -9.58 7.43
CA PHE A 9 7.92 -10.37 8.30
C PHE A 9 6.61 -10.74 7.61
N THR A 10 6.03 -9.84 6.82
CA THR A 10 4.87 -10.17 5.99
C THR A 10 5.18 -11.31 5.01
N ILE A 11 6.32 -11.27 4.32
CA ILE A 11 6.74 -12.35 3.40
C ILE A 11 6.91 -13.67 4.17
N VAL A 12 7.61 -13.65 5.30
CA VAL A 12 7.80 -14.82 6.17
C VAL A 12 6.45 -15.40 6.59
N ASP A 13 5.49 -14.55 6.93
CA ASP A 13 4.15 -14.97 7.35
C ASP A 13 3.34 -15.57 6.21
N VAL A 14 3.43 -15.03 5.00
CA VAL A 14 2.82 -15.62 3.81
C VAL A 14 3.42 -16.99 3.53
N VAL A 15 4.75 -17.12 3.51
CA VAL A 15 5.45 -18.38 3.19
C VAL A 15 5.11 -19.46 4.21
N LYS A 16 5.15 -19.14 5.51
CA LYS A 16 4.87 -20.12 6.58
C LYS A 16 3.42 -20.61 6.62
N ASN A 17 2.48 -19.86 6.04
CA ASN A 17 1.07 -20.21 6.01
C ASN A 17 0.60 -20.65 4.61
N TYR A 18 1.52 -20.82 3.65
CA TYR A 18 1.15 -21.19 2.30
C TYR A 18 0.62 -22.65 2.25
N PRO A 19 -0.49 -22.94 1.54
CA PRO A 19 -1.30 -22.01 0.76
C PRO A 19 -2.29 -21.20 1.62
N ILE A 20 -2.12 -19.89 1.63
CA ILE A 20 -3.03 -18.93 2.27
C ILE A 20 -3.86 -18.21 1.20
N THR A 21 -5.16 -18.06 1.42
CA THR A 21 -6.04 -17.43 0.43
C THR A 21 -6.28 -15.94 0.70
N SER A 22 -6.16 -15.50 1.95
CA SER A 22 -6.40 -14.13 2.35
C SER A 22 -5.52 -13.73 3.51
N MET A 23 -5.04 -12.49 3.46
CA MET A 23 -4.19 -11.89 4.49
C MET A 23 -4.94 -11.67 5.81
N LYS A 24 -6.29 -11.68 5.79
CA LYS A 24 -7.11 -11.71 7.02
C LYS A 24 -6.87 -12.94 7.89
N LYS A 25 -6.34 -14.02 7.32
CA LYS A 25 -6.02 -15.24 8.07
C LYS A 25 -4.66 -15.16 8.78
N ILE A 26 -3.85 -14.15 8.46
CA ILE A 26 -2.60 -13.90 9.18
C ILE A 26 -2.95 -13.22 10.51
N GLY A 27 -2.38 -13.74 11.60
CA GLY A 27 -2.52 -13.18 12.94
C GLY A 27 -1.79 -11.85 13.08
N TRP A 28 -2.24 -10.80 12.38
CA TRP A 28 -1.57 -9.50 12.27
C TRP A 28 -1.22 -8.85 13.63
N LYS A 29 -2.12 -9.04 14.60
CA LYS A 29 -2.01 -8.54 15.97
C LYS A 29 -1.39 -9.54 16.94
N SER A 30 -1.61 -10.84 16.71
CA SER A 30 -1.28 -11.91 17.67
C SER A 30 0.02 -12.62 17.37
N LYS A 31 0.48 -12.58 16.12
CA LYS A 31 1.75 -13.17 15.71
C LYS A 31 2.86 -12.16 15.93
N HIS A 32 3.91 -12.61 16.63
CA HIS A 32 5.03 -11.77 17.01
C HIS A 32 6.30 -12.25 16.32
N HIS A 33 7.16 -11.29 15.99
CA HIS A 33 8.49 -11.46 15.42
C HIS A 33 9.48 -10.77 16.35
N GLU A 34 10.66 -11.36 16.54
CA GLU A 34 11.67 -10.81 17.44
C GLU A 34 12.61 -9.87 16.69
N VAL A 35 12.83 -8.69 17.26
CA VAL A 35 13.83 -7.70 16.82
C VAL A 35 14.59 -7.24 18.05
N GLU A 36 15.90 -7.51 18.09
CA GLU A 36 16.79 -7.15 19.21
C GLU A 36 16.22 -7.55 20.60
N GLY A 37 15.71 -8.78 20.72
CA GLY A 37 15.14 -9.29 21.98
C GLY A 37 13.74 -8.77 22.33
N THR A 38 13.14 -7.92 21.48
CA THR A 38 11.79 -7.40 21.68
C THR A 38 10.81 -8.02 20.69
N LEU A 39 9.65 -8.44 21.17
CA LEU A 39 8.59 -9.04 20.36
C LEU A 39 7.68 -7.97 19.75
N TYR A 40 7.56 -7.98 18.43
CA TYR A 40 6.72 -7.07 17.67
C TYR A 40 5.71 -7.84 16.81
N SER A 41 4.44 -7.48 16.88
CA SER A 41 3.46 -7.85 15.85
C SER A 41 3.53 -6.89 14.66
N LEU A 42 3.03 -7.31 13.49
CA LEU A 42 2.96 -6.42 12.32
C LEU A 42 2.06 -5.20 12.62
N ASP A 43 0.99 -5.40 13.38
CA ASP A 43 0.14 -4.32 13.91
C ASP A 43 0.96 -3.33 14.75
N ASN A 44 1.78 -3.84 15.67
CA ASN A 44 2.59 -3.00 16.54
C ASN A 44 3.65 -2.21 15.77
N ILE A 45 4.32 -2.82 14.78
CA ILE A 45 5.28 -2.13 13.91
C ILE A 45 4.58 -0.99 13.15
N GLU A 46 3.43 -1.24 12.56
CA GLU A 46 2.68 -0.21 11.82
C GLU A 46 2.20 0.90 12.74
N HIS A 47 1.45 0.55 13.78
CA HIS A 47 0.69 1.51 14.58
C HIS A 47 1.53 2.24 15.63
N ASN A 48 2.52 1.58 16.23
CA ASN A 48 3.29 2.14 17.34
C ASN A 48 4.71 2.53 16.98
N VAL A 49 5.23 2.10 15.81
CA VAL A 49 6.61 2.40 15.41
C VAL A 49 6.65 3.27 14.15
N ILE A 50 6.01 2.85 13.06
CA ILE A 50 6.12 3.55 11.76
C ILE A 50 5.16 4.75 11.68
N ARG A 51 3.87 4.57 11.98
CA ARG A 51 2.87 5.65 11.88
C ARG A 51 3.20 6.89 12.72
N PRO A 52 3.76 6.78 13.95
CA PRO A 52 4.18 7.95 14.73
C PRO A 52 5.29 8.79 14.08
N LEU A 53 6.01 8.27 13.07
CA LEU A 53 6.97 9.05 12.28
C LEU A 53 6.28 10.09 11.36
N ALA A 54 4.94 10.06 11.29
CA ALA A 54 4.10 11.06 10.65
C ALA A 54 4.36 11.26 9.15
N ASP A 55 4.70 10.20 8.41
CA ASP A 55 4.82 10.25 6.95
C ASP A 55 3.73 9.39 6.29
N PRO A 56 2.73 9.98 5.62
CA PRO A 56 1.65 9.21 5.00
C PRO A 56 2.09 8.32 3.83
N ARG A 57 3.28 8.55 3.24
CA ARG A 57 3.81 7.70 2.16
C ARG A 57 4.03 6.26 2.63
N ILE A 58 4.17 6.04 3.94
CA ILE A 58 4.33 4.70 4.54
C ILE A 58 3.17 3.76 4.21
N HIS A 59 1.95 4.27 4.06
CA HIS A 59 0.76 3.47 3.71
C HIS A 59 0.84 2.83 2.33
N PHE A 60 1.77 3.32 1.51
CA PHE A 60 2.10 2.74 0.22
C PHE A 60 3.43 1.97 0.22
N ALA A 61 4.23 2.08 1.29
CA ALA A 61 5.55 1.45 1.42
C ALA A 61 5.51 0.13 2.21
N ILE A 62 4.61 0.04 3.19
CA ILE A 62 4.38 -1.19 3.95
C ILE A 62 3.39 -2.08 3.18
N ASN A 63 3.78 -3.33 2.95
CA ASN A 63 3.08 -4.27 2.10
C ASN A 63 2.50 -5.40 2.95
N CYS A 64 1.18 -5.46 3.00
CA CYS A 64 0.38 -6.48 3.65
C CYS A 64 0.06 -7.69 2.76
N ALA A 65 0.75 -7.87 1.62
CA ALA A 65 0.63 -8.92 0.60
C ALA A 65 -0.79 -9.18 0.03
N SER A 66 -1.73 -8.26 0.20
CA SER A 66 -3.07 -8.37 -0.38
C SER A 66 -3.16 -7.73 -1.77
N VAL A 67 -4.20 -8.08 -2.54
CA VAL A 67 -4.47 -7.47 -3.86
C VAL A 67 -4.65 -5.95 -3.78
N GLY A 68 -5.32 -5.46 -2.73
CA GLY A 68 -5.49 -4.03 -2.49
C GLY A 68 -4.23 -3.32 -2.00
N CYS A 69 -3.18 -4.06 -1.68
CA CYS A 69 -1.93 -3.53 -1.15
C CYS A 69 -1.07 -2.96 -2.30
N PRO A 70 -0.17 -2.00 -1.99
CA PRO A 70 0.80 -1.48 -2.95
C PRO A 70 1.71 -2.61 -3.43
N SER A 71 2.25 -2.53 -4.66
CA SER A 71 3.19 -3.55 -5.14
C SER A 71 4.45 -3.59 -4.26
N LEU A 72 4.81 -4.79 -3.78
CA LEU A 72 6.08 -5.01 -3.08
C LEU A 72 7.23 -4.65 -4.03
N LYS A 73 8.17 -3.85 -3.56
CA LYS A 73 9.37 -3.50 -4.33
C LYS A 73 10.42 -4.60 -4.19
N THR A 74 11.18 -4.82 -5.25
CA THR A 74 12.36 -5.69 -5.26
C THR A 74 13.59 -5.02 -4.63
N GLU A 75 13.45 -3.76 -4.23
CA GLU A 75 14.51 -2.92 -3.67
C GLU A 75 14.30 -2.78 -2.16
N ILE A 76 15.39 -2.82 -1.40
CA ILE A 76 15.41 -2.59 0.05
C ILE A 76 15.37 -1.08 0.31
N PHE A 77 14.62 -0.65 1.32
CA PHE A 77 14.64 0.75 1.74
C PHE A 77 15.96 1.11 2.41
N ASP A 78 16.62 2.13 1.88
CA ASP A 78 17.88 2.68 2.38
C ASP A 78 17.58 4.01 3.10
N GLY A 79 18.13 4.18 4.31
CA GLY A 79 17.94 5.41 5.09
C GLY A 79 18.45 6.65 4.36
N ASN A 80 19.51 6.53 3.57
CA ASN A 80 20.07 7.66 2.81
C ASN A 80 19.23 8.07 1.60
N GLN A 81 18.29 7.21 1.17
CA GLN A 81 17.48 7.40 -0.03
C GLN A 81 15.98 7.36 0.27
N ILE A 82 15.60 7.34 1.55
CA ILE A 82 14.25 6.99 1.99
C ILE A 82 13.19 7.90 1.37
N ASP A 83 13.44 9.21 1.32
CA ASP A 83 12.50 10.17 0.74
C ASP A 83 12.26 9.92 -0.74
N THR A 84 13.32 9.75 -1.52
CA THR A 84 13.24 9.44 -2.95
C THR A 84 12.51 8.12 -3.20
N GLN A 85 12.78 7.11 -2.38
CA GLN A 85 12.13 5.80 -2.48
C GLN A 85 10.63 5.90 -2.14
N LEU A 86 10.27 6.64 -1.09
CA LEU A 86 8.88 6.85 -0.66
C LEU A 86 8.09 7.68 -1.69
N ASP A 87 8.67 8.72 -2.28
CA ASP A 87 8.05 9.50 -3.35
C ASP A 87 7.76 8.63 -4.57
N LYS A 88 8.75 7.84 -5.01
CA LYS A 88 8.60 6.89 -6.12
C LYS A 88 7.49 5.88 -5.83
N ILE A 89 7.34 5.45 -4.59
CA ILE A 89 6.28 4.51 -4.17
C ILE A 89 4.91 5.17 -4.22
N ALA A 90 4.76 6.36 -3.63
CA ALA A 90 3.50 7.11 -3.67
C ALA A 90 3.06 7.39 -5.11
N THR A 91 3.97 7.87 -5.97
CA THR A 91 3.69 8.09 -7.40
C THR A 91 3.27 6.81 -8.12
N ASN A 92 3.95 5.69 -7.87
CA ASN A 92 3.59 4.41 -8.50
C ASN A 92 2.25 3.89 -7.99
N ALA A 93 1.95 4.05 -6.70
CA ALA A 93 0.68 3.67 -6.14
C ALA A 93 -0.47 4.44 -6.79
N LEU A 94 -0.33 5.76 -6.99
CA LEU A 94 -1.38 6.59 -7.62
C LEU A 94 -1.47 6.47 -9.14
N LYS A 95 -0.52 5.78 -9.79
CA LYS A 95 -0.67 5.32 -11.18
C LYS A 95 -1.51 4.04 -11.29
N ASN A 96 -1.67 3.30 -10.20
CA ASN A 96 -2.38 2.03 -10.20
C ASN A 96 -3.90 2.25 -10.06
N PRO A 97 -4.73 1.72 -10.98
CA PRO A 97 -6.18 1.84 -10.92
C PRO A 97 -6.83 1.15 -9.70
N LEU A 98 -6.09 0.29 -8.98
CA LEU A 98 -6.49 -0.24 -7.68
C LEU A 98 -6.44 0.80 -6.55
N HIS A 99 -5.73 1.92 -6.75
CA HIS A 99 -5.60 2.96 -5.74
C HIS A 99 -6.18 4.31 -6.16
N LEU A 100 -6.15 4.63 -7.45
CA LEU A 100 -6.62 5.91 -7.96
C LEU A 100 -7.15 5.77 -9.38
N ARG A 101 -8.38 6.22 -9.64
CA ARG A 101 -8.97 6.20 -10.99
C ARG A 101 -10.13 7.18 -11.16
N MET A 102 -10.27 7.72 -12.37
CA MET A 102 -11.43 8.52 -12.74
C MET A 102 -12.59 7.61 -13.18
N VAL A 103 -13.80 7.84 -12.65
CA VAL A 103 -15.04 7.19 -13.10
C VAL A 103 -16.15 8.23 -13.12
N ASN A 104 -16.77 8.47 -14.27
CA ASN A 104 -17.88 9.43 -14.44
C ASN A 104 -17.57 10.79 -13.79
N ASN A 105 -16.40 11.36 -14.11
CA ASN A 105 -15.90 12.63 -13.58
C ASN A 105 -15.71 12.69 -12.04
N THR A 106 -15.68 11.54 -11.38
CA THR A 106 -15.34 11.41 -9.95
C THR A 106 -14.02 10.66 -9.81
N LEU A 107 -13.08 11.25 -9.07
CA LEU A 107 -11.82 10.59 -8.73
C LEU A 107 -12.04 9.62 -7.57
N ASN A 108 -12.02 8.32 -7.87
CA ASN A 108 -12.16 7.27 -6.88
C ASN A 108 -10.80 6.86 -6.32
N THR A 109 -10.71 6.76 -5.00
CA THR A 109 -9.48 6.37 -4.29
C THR A 109 -9.65 5.08 -3.49
N THR A 110 -8.52 4.43 -3.16
CA THR A 110 -8.45 3.28 -2.24
C THR A 110 -9.01 3.62 -0.85
N GLN A 111 -9.53 2.60 -0.17
CA GLN A 111 -9.95 2.70 1.22
C GLN A 111 -8.81 2.98 2.20
N LEU A 112 -7.53 2.86 1.82
CA LEU A 112 -6.41 3.30 2.67
C LEU A 112 -6.57 4.77 3.08
N PHE A 113 -6.95 5.64 2.14
CA PHE A 113 -7.26 7.05 2.40
C PHE A 113 -8.49 7.28 3.29
N LYS A 114 -9.35 6.26 3.45
CA LYS A 114 -10.47 6.30 4.41
C LYS A 114 -10.02 5.84 5.79
N TRP A 115 -9.28 4.74 5.88
CA TRP A 115 -8.85 4.15 7.16
C TRP A 115 -7.80 5.00 7.87
N PHE A 116 -6.88 5.58 7.10
CA PHE A 116 -5.75 6.35 7.62
C PHE A 116 -5.87 7.84 7.30
N ASN A 117 -7.11 8.35 7.16
CA ASN A 117 -7.36 9.73 6.72
C ASN A 117 -6.58 10.78 7.52
N LYS A 118 -6.46 10.61 8.84
CA LYS A 118 -5.71 11.51 9.73
C LYS A 118 -4.21 11.52 9.46
N ASP A 119 -3.63 10.41 9.01
CA ASP A 119 -2.20 10.34 8.75
C ASP A 119 -1.83 11.18 7.51
N PHE A 120 -2.76 11.35 6.57
CA PHE A 120 -2.60 12.24 5.41
C PHE A 120 -2.73 13.72 5.75
N GLU A 121 -3.08 14.08 6.99
CA GLU A 121 -3.14 15.45 7.53
C GLU A 121 -1.89 15.75 8.40
N SER A 122 -0.83 14.97 8.24
CA SER A 122 0.43 15.06 9.00
C SER A 122 1.64 15.00 8.06
N GLY A 123 2.85 15.25 8.56
CA GLY A 123 4.07 15.14 7.74
C GLY A 123 4.22 16.20 6.65
N GLY A 124 3.58 17.35 6.82
CA GLY A 124 3.54 18.42 5.81
C GLY A 124 2.49 18.20 4.71
N TYR A 125 1.53 17.30 4.92
CA TYR A 125 0.39 17.09 4.02
C TYR A 125 -0.89 17.66 4.63
N GLU A 126 -1.72 18.31 3.81
CA GLU A 126 -2.99 18.94 4.23
C GLU A 126 -4.22 18.03 4.01
N GLY A 127 -3.98 16.75 3.78
CA GLY A 127 -5.02 15.74 3.58
C GLY A 127 -4.87 14.97 2.28
N VAL A 128 -5.89 14.15 2.01
CA VAL A 128 -5.91 13.24 0.86
C VAL A 128 -5.85 13.98 -0.49
N ALA A 129 -6.49 15.14 -0.59
CA ALA A 129 -6.50 15.93 -1.83
C ALA A 129 -5.10 16.46 -2.16
N ASP A 130 -4.40 17.02 -1.16
CA ASP A 130 -3.03 17.50 -1.29
C ASP A 130 -2.06 16.35 -1.65
N PHE A 131 -2.15 15.21 -0.94
CA PHE A 131 -1.34 14.03 -1.26
C PHE A 131 -1.58 13.54 -2.70
N VAL A 132 -2.83 13.50 -3.16
CA VAL A 132 -3.18 13.14 -4.54
C VAL A 132 -2.61 14.15 -5.52
N ASN A 133 -2.74 15.45 -5.26
CA ASN A 133 -2.20 16.50 -6.13
C ASN A 133 -0.68 16.41 -6.27
N LYS A 134 0.03 16.07 -5.20
CA LYS A 134 1.49 15.90 -5.22
C LYS A 134 1.94 14.69 -6.04
N PHE A 135 1.30 13.53 -5.87
CA PHE A 135 1.83 12.26 -6.39
C PHE A 135 1.08 11.66 -7.58
N ALA A 136 -0.15 12.09 -7.86
CA ALA A 136 -0.93 11.54 -8.95
C ALA A 136 -0.42 11.99 -10.32
N PRO A 137 -0.71 11.23 -11.40
CA PRO A 137 -0.56 11.72 -12.77
C PRO A 137 -1.29 13.04 -12.96
N GLU A 138 -0.71 13.97 -13.71
CA GLU A 138 -1.24 15.33 -13.93
C GLU A 138 -2.72 15.35 -14.32
N ARG A 139 -3.14 14.47 -15.23
CA ARG A 139 -4.55 14.31 -15.66
C ARG A 139 -5.55 13.92 -14.56
N LEU A 140 -5.07 13.53 -13.36
CA LEU A 140 -5.88 13.12 -12.22
C LEU A 140 -5.77 14.09 -11.03
N ARG A 141 -4.97 15.16 -11.16
CA ARG A 141 -4.83 16.21 -10.15
C ARG A 141 -6.03 17.16 -10.19
N ASP A 142 -6.17 17.96 -9.13
CA ASP A 142 -7.16 19.03 -8.98
C ASP A 142 -8.62 18.58 -9.15
N SER A 143 -8.88 17.31 -8.82
CA SER A 143 -10.24 16.79 -8.87
C SER A 143 -11.06 17.34 -7.70
N SER A 144 -12.12 18.07 -8.04
CA SER A 144 -13.09 18.60 -7.09
C SER A 144 -13.97 17.53 -6.43
N GLN A 145 -13.97 16.30 -6.95
CA GLN A 145 -14.80 15.20 -6.45
C GLN A 145 -13.99 13.94 -6.16
N ILE A 146 -13.40 13.87 -4.96
CA ILE A 146 -12.69 12.69 -4.48
C ILE A 146 -13.62 11.78 -3.67
N LYS A 147 -13.76 10.51 -4.05
CA LYS A 147 -14.55 9.50 -3.30
C LYS A 147 -13.72 8.26 -2.99
N LYS A 148 -13.68 7.87 -1.71
CA LYS A 148 -12.95 6.69 -1.20
C LYS A 148 -13.71 5.38 -1.48
N LYS A 149 -13.92 5.05 -2.77
CA LYS A 149 -14.84 4.01 -3.27
C LYS A 149 -14.16 2.72 -3.74
N ILE A 150 -12.84 2.70 -3.95
CA ILE A 150 -12.19 1.48 -4.39
C ILE A 150 -12.10 0.52 -3.19
N LYS A 151 -12.95 -0.51 -3.18
CA LYS A 151 -12.99 -1.52 -2.12
C LYS A 151 -11.67 -2.27 -2.06
N TYR A 152 -11.08 -2.29 -0.87
CA TYR A 152 -9.84 -3.00 -0.59
C TYR A 152 -10.05 -4.50 -0.70
N ASP A 153 -9.16 -5.17 -1.44
CA ASP A 153 -9.19 -6.61 -1.61
C ASP A 153 -8.12 -7.27 -0.72
N TRP A 154 -8.59 -8.07 0.23
CA TRP A 154 -7.77 -8.75 1.23
C TRP A 154 -7.32 -10.15 0.80
N ASN A 155 -7.69 -10.60 -0.40
CA ASN A 155 -7.17 -11.86 -0.95
C ASN A 155 -5.65 -11.73 -1.15
N LEU A 156 -4.94 -12.87 -1.02
CA LEU A 156 -3.51 -12.92 -1.30
C LEU A 156 -3.24 -12.39 -2.70
N ASN A 157 -2.19 -11.59 -2.85
CA ASN A 157 -1.76 -10.98 -4.10
C ASN A 157 -1.19 -12.03 -5.09
N THR A 158 -2.08 -12.84 -5.65
CA THR A 158 -1.77 -13.75 -6.76
C THR A 158 -2.17 -13.11 -8.08
N GLU A 159 -1.53 -13.50 -9.18
CA GLU A 159 -1.87 -13.04 -10.53
C GLU A 159 -3.37 -13.21 -10.81
N GLN A 160 -3.94 -14.38 -10.49
CA GLN A 160 -5.36 -14.67 -10.69
C GLN A 160 -6.27 -13.69 -9.94
N ASN A 161 -5.98 -13.41 -8.66
CA ASN A 161 -6.82 -12.52 -7.85
C ASN A 161 -6.72 -11.07 -8.33
N VAL A 162 -5.52 -10.65 -8.75
CA VAL A 162 -5.30 -9.33 -9.33
C VAL A 162 -6.05 -9.17 -10.64
N LEU A 163 -5.92 -10.11 -11.58
CA LEU A 163 -6.62 -10.08 -12.87
C LEU A 163 -8.15 -10.05 -12.67
N LYS A 164 -8.67 -10.84 -11.73
CA LYS A 164 -10.08 -10.82 -11.35
C LYS A 164 -10.48 -9.42 -10.87
N LYS A 165 -9.72 -8.82 -9.96
CA LYS A 165 -10.02 -7.51 -9.41
C LYS A 165 -10.01 -6.41 -10.47
N MET A 166 -9.06 -6.47 -11.41
CA MET A 166 -9.01 -5.52 -12.51
C MET A 166 -10.19 -5.65 -13.47
N LYS A 167 -10.62 -6.88 -13.76
CA LYS A 167 -11.83 -7.13 -14.55
C LYS A 167 -13.07 -6.54 -13.87
N GLU A 168 -13.23 -6.71 -12.56
CA GLU A 168 -14.32 -6.09 -11.78
C GLU A 168 -14.29 -4.56 -11.85
N LEU A 169 -13.09 -3.99 -11.92
CA LEU A 169 -12.89 -2.55 -12.07
C LEU A 169 -13.08 -2.09 -13.53
N GLY A 170 -13.24 -2.97 -14.52
CA GLY A 170 -13.33 -2.57 -15.93
C GLY A 170 -12.04 -1.91 -16.43
N THR A 171 -10.90 -2.32 -15.89
CA THR A 171 -9.57 -1.79 -16.26
C THR A 171 -8.66 -2.95 -16.66
N LYS A 172 -7.67 -2.68 -17.52
CA LYS A 172 -6.66 -3.66 -17.94
C LYS A 172 -5.34 -3.31 -17.27
N PHE A 173 -4.52 -4.31 -16.92
CA PHE A 173 -3.14 -4.06 -16.53
C PHE A 173 -2.44 -3.37 -17.72
N PRO A 174 -1.66 -2.28 -17.52
CA PRO A 174 -0.61 -2.00 -18.50
C PRO A 174 0.23 -3.27 -18.58
N GLU A 175 0.38 -3.89 -19.75
CA GLU A 175 0.97 -5.22 -19.91
C GLU A 175 2.13 -5.43 -18.92
N LEU A 176 1.90 -6.25 -17.89
CA LEU A 176 2.93 -6.67 -16.96
C LEU A 176 3.83 -7.61 -17.77
N LYS A 177 4.77 -7.04 -18.52
CA LYS A 177 5.95 -7.79 -18.96
C LYS A 177 6.74 -8.08 -17.69
N LEU A 178 6.36 -9.15 -16.98
CA LEU A 178 7.22 -9.81 -16.01
C LEU A 178 8.44 -10.28 -16.81
N THR A 179 9.41 -9.39 -16.95
CA THR A 179 10.70 -9.74 -17.50
C THR A 179 11.42 -10.41 -16.34
N ILE A 180 11.17 -11.71 -16.18
CA ILE A 180 12.00 -12.56 -15.34
C ILE A 180 13.34 -12.57 -16.08
N LYS A 181 14.31 -11.82 -15.56
CA LYS A 181 15.72 -11.98 -15.94
C LYS A 181 16.29 -13.15 -15.17
#